data_AF-A0A0N0L637-F1
#
_entry.id   AF-A0A0N0L637-F1
#
_cell.length_a   1.000
_cell.length_b   1.000
_cell.length_c   1.000
_cell.angle_alpha   90.00
_cell.angle_beta   90.00
_cell.angle_gamma   90.00
#
_symmetry.space_group_name_H-M   'P 1'
#
loop_
_entity.id
_entity.type
_entity.pdbx_description
1 polymer ?
#
loop_
_entity_poly.entity_id
_entity_poly.type
_entity_poly.pdbx_seq_one_letter_code
_entity_poly.pdbx_strand_id
1 'polypeptide(L)'
;MTTLENQIANTQRLVITQEGDFPVFIGEGVENLCCPCGNLLIEGYEARLYIELNLQCHSCKTITQTQEWPKGETLPYSLIIIQGPYYPATEPTKILANKTSIISEYVAERIQSKTTIRPYGNADLQLTIPGLDNFASKINDLCQGGFEKHIASAERALKSKNDKFLESPLAWAITHLKQEISEGGIDLGKAENNAAISYIKLLPVQITRWEHHALFDQMCRGWILEFHHTVTQLIAAGYLADLGNNIGFTNPSISREQSPDLYINMSPSDKVSIEVKAPSELQWPSEPPGMGRLQNIIEKQVKKAKSQITGNLGGIVVIGISTTAPGGYDAITTAIDSLIKRGKISSRIAAVMGVVINLRAEYVFHHDGMRTTHPTSISLQRNPKFSGPELFEGFGSVDGR
;
A
#
# COMPACT_ATOMS: atom_id res chain seq x y z
N MET A 1 -0.19 18.36 41.62
CA MET A 1 0.25 17.96 40.27
C MET A 1 1.43 18.82 39.87
N THR A 2 2.56 18.21 39.56
CA THR A 2 3.81 18.90 39.23
C THR A 2 3.77 19.43 37.79
N THR A 3 4.61 20.42 37.48
CA THR A 3 4.74 21.03 36.14
C THR A 3 5.02 20.01 35.04
N LEU A 4 5.63 18.86 35.41
CA LEU A 4 5.94 17.75 34.52
C LEU A 4 4.68 16.95 34.14
N GLU A 5 3.77 16.69 35.07
CA GLU A 5 2.50 15.98 34.79
C GLU A 5 1.62 16.79 33.81
N ASN A 6 1.62 18.12 33.93
CA ASN A 6 0.92 19.00 32.98
C ASN A 6 1.59 19.08 31.60
N GLN A 7 2.93 18.94 31.53
CA GLN A 7 3.64 18.87 30.25
C GLN A 7 3.43 17.52 29.55
N ILE A 8 3.37 16.43 30.31
CA ILE A 8 3.16 15.06 29.80
C ILE A 8 1.71 14.88 29.33
N ALA A 9 0.73 15.41 30.08
CA ALA A 9 -0.68 15.32 29.70
C ALA A 9 -0.98 16.01 28.35
N ASN A 10 -0.17 16.99 27.96
CA ASN A 10 -0.34 17.72 26.70
C ASN A 10 0.44 17.13 25.51
N THR A 11 1.45 16.30 25.74
CA THR A 11 2.31 15.79 24.65
C THR A 11 1.90 14.44 24.08
N GLN A 12 0.97 13.72 24.71
CA GLN A 12 0.56 12.35 24.32
C GLN A 12 1.77 11.41 24.08
N ARG A 13 2.87 11.64 24.79
CA ARG A 13 4.11 10.87 24.65
C ARG A 13 4.57 10.38 26.02
N LEU A 14 4.77 9.08 26.14
CA LEU A 14 5.38 8.42 27.29
C LEU A 14 6.71 9.10 27.64
N VAL A 15 6.92 9.39 28.93
CA VAL A 15 8.23 9.78 29.45
C VAL A 15 8.86 8.61 30.20
N ILE A 16 10.05 8.23 29.77
CA ILE A 16 10.89 7.22 30.40
C ILE A 16 11.89 7.95 31.30
N THR A 17 11.84 7.71 32.60
CA THR A 17 12.74 8.37 33.54
C THR A 17 13.91 7.47 33.86
N GLN A 18 15.11 7.98 33.64
CA GLN A 18 16.32 7.38 34.15
C GLN A 18 16.36 7.61 35.68
N GLU A 19 16.49 6.56 36.48
CA GLU A 19 16.52 6.69 37.96
C GLU A 19 17.94 6.70 38.55
N GLY A 20 18.98 6.43 37.77
CA GLY A 20 20.38 6.47 38.22
C GLY A 20 21.40 6.76 37.10
N ASP A 21 22.70 6.67 37.41
CA ASP A 21 23.80 6.99 36.48
C ASP A 21 24.03 5.95 35.35
N PHE A 22 23.10 5.01 35.16
CA PHE A 22 23.16 3.96 34.15
C PHE A 22 22.27 4.29 32.95
N PRO A 23 22.61 3.88 31.71
CA PRO A 23 21.77 4.14 30.55
C PRO A 23 20.41 3.45 30.69
N VAL A 24 19.35 4.09 30.17
CA VAL A 24 18.00 3.51 30.13
C VAL A 24 17.99 2.26 29.25
N PHE A 25 18.64 2.33 28.10
CA PHE A 25 18.75 1.24 27.14
C PHE A 25 20.19 0.98 26.73
N ILE A 26 20.50 -0.29 26.46
CA ILE A 26 21.76 -0.73 25.86
C ILE A 26 21.42 -1.46 24.56
N GLY A 27 21.78 -0.88 23.43
CA GLY A 27 21.70 -1.47 22.10
C GLY A 27 23.08 -1.77 21.51
N GLU A 28 23.14 -2.04 20.21
CA GLU A 28 24.39 -2.30 19.47
C GLU A 28 24.62 -1.30 18.33
N GLY A 29 23.93 -0.15 18.36
CA GLY A 29 24.22 0.96 17.46
C GLY A 29 25.65 1.48 17.63
N VAL A 30 26.14 2.22 16.64
CA VAL A 30 27.51 2.76 16.66
C VAL A 30 27.64 4.10 17.39
N GLU A 31 26.51 4.73 17.70
CA GLU A 31 26.44 6.01 18.39
C GLU A 31 25.90 5.85 19.81
N ASN A 32 26.09 6.85 20.67
CA ASN A 32 25.45 6.91 21.98
C ASN A 32 24.50 8.10 22.00
N LEU A 33 23.34 7.95 22.65
CA LEU A 33 22.46 9.08 22.90
C LEU A 33 22.73 9.61 24.31
N CYS A 34 23.23 10.84 24.38
CA CYS A 34 23.49 11.54 25.63
C CYS A 34 22.51 12.69 25.83
N CYS A 35 22.18 12.97 27.09
CA CYS A 35 21.53 14.19 27.50
C CYS A 35 22.43 15.41 27.23
N PRO A 36 21.90 16.64 27.02
CA PRO A 36 22.72 17.84 26.90
C PRO A 36 23.69 18.10 28.07
N CYS A 37 23.42 17.58 29.27
CA CYS A 37 24.36 17.66 30.39
C CYS A 37 25.53 16.67 30.32
N GLY A 38 25.60 15.83 29.28
CA GLY A 38 26.61 14.80 29.07
C GLY A 38 26.26 13.43 29.62
N ASN A 39 25.15 13.28 30.37
CA ASN A 39 24.77 11.98 30.92
C ASN A 39 24.32 11.01 29.83
N LEU A 40 24.79 9.76 29.88
CA LEU A 40 24.43 8.73 28.92
C LEU A 40 22.98 8.28 29.14
N LEU A 41 22.16 8.29 28.08
CA LEU A 41 20.75 7.87 28.13
C LEU A 41 20.55 6.54 27.40
N ILE A 42 21.16 6.36 26.22
CA ILE A 42 21.18 5.11 25.49
C ILE A 42 22.61 4.81 25.07
N GLU A 43 23.11 3.65 25.47
CA GLU A 43 24.33 3.07 24.92
C GLU A 43 24.00 2.34 23.62
N GLY A 44 24.78 2.52 22.55
CA GLY A 44 24.54 1.87 21.27
C GLY A 44 23.21 2.26 20.62
N TYR A 45 22.98 3.57 20.47
CA TYR A 45 21.83 4.18 19.84
C TYR A 45 21.80 3.96 18.32
N GLU A 46 20.64 3.52 17.82
CA GLU A 46 20.27 3.51 16.40
C GLU A 46 18.83 4.04 16.27
N ALA A 47 18.63 5.04 15.43
CA ALA A 47 17.36 5.77 15.35
C ALA A 47 16.14 4.85 15.09
N ARG A 48 16.30 3.81 14.27
CA ARG A 48 15.20 2.89 13.91
C ARG A 48 14.83 1.93 15.05
N LEU A 49 15.70 1.73 16.04
CA LEU A 49 15.44 0.87 17.21
C LEU A 49 14.67 1.60 18.32
N TYR A 50 14.67 2.93 18.37
CA TYR A 50 14.09 3.70 19.47
C TYR A 50 13.17 4.80 18.93
N ILE A 51 11.89 4.49 18.78
CA ILE A 51 10.94 5.28 18.00
C ILE A 51 10.20 6.28 18.89
N GLU A 52 10.48 7.58 18.68
CA GLU A 52 9.82 8.72 19.34
C GLU A 52 9.66 8.59 20.87
N LEU A 53 10.72 8.18 21.56
CA LEU A 53 10.76 8.08 23.01
C LEU A 53 11.21 9.42 23.62
N ASN A 54 10.61 9.79 24.75
CA ASN A 54 11.08 10.87 25.60
C ASN A 54 11.85 10.28 26.79
N LEU A 55 13.12 10.66 26.95
CA LEU A 55 13.99 10.17 28.03
C LEU A 55 14.32 11.30 28.98
N GLN A 56 13.85 11.22 30.23
CA GLN A 56 14.19 12.18 31.27
C GLN A 56 15.48 11.76 31.97
N CYS A 57 16.49 12.64 31.92
CA CYS A 57 17.78 12.42 32.58
C CYS A 57 17.65 12.48 34.11
N HIS A 58 18.23 11.52 34.82
CA HIS A 58 18.17 11.50 36.29
C HIS A 58 18.89 12.72 36.91
N SER A 59 20.00 13.16 36.29
CA SER A 59 20.92 14.18 36.80
C SER A 59 20.36 15.60 36.64
N CYS A 60 19.99 16.01 35.42
CA CYS A 60 19.53 17.37 35.14
C CYS A 60 18.03 17.51 34.86
N LYS A 61 17.27 16.40 34.87
CA LYS A 61 15.82 16.33 34.58
C LYS A 61 15.39 16.77 33.17
N THR A 62 16.34 17.12 32.30
CA THR A 62 16.07 17.45 30.89
C THR A 62 15.53 16.22 30.17
N ILE A 63 14.52 16.44 29.32
CA ILE A 63 13.96 15.42 28.45
C ILE A 63 14.70 15.46 27.10
N THR A 64 15.27 14.34 26.70
CA THR A 64 15.87 14.14 25.37
C THR A 64 14.94 13.26 24.55
N GLN A 65 14.64 13.67 23.31
CA GLN A 65 13.73 12.93 22.43
C GLN A 65 14.54 12.13 21.40
N THR A 66 14.13 10.89 21.11
CA THR A 66 14.66 10.12 19.99
C THR A 66 14.03 10.57 18.65
N GLN A 67 14.64 10.16 17.54
CA GLN A 67 14.20 10.55 16.20
C GLN A 67 12.74 10.15 15.90
N GLU A 68 12.06 10.99 15.11
CA GLU A 68 10.71 10.72 14.62
C GLU A 68 10.66 9.61 13.57
N TRP A 69 9.58 8.81 13.59
CA TRP A 69 9.38 7.79 12.58
C TRP A 69 9.08 8.43 11.23
N PRO A 70 9.65 7.95 10.11
CA PRO A 70 9.40 8.54 8.80
C PRO A 70 7.91 8.59 8.45
N LYS A 71 7.45 9.75 7.99
CA LYS A 71 6.04 9.96 7.62
C LYS A 71 5.61 8.98 6.54
N GLY A 72 4.55 8.22 6.82
CA GLY A 72 3.95 7.26 5.88
C GLY A 72 4.63 5.89 5.89
N GLU A 73 5.65 5.68 6.72
CA GLU A 73 6.26 4.37 6.88
C GLU A 73 5.52 3.54 7.95
N THR A 74 5.21 2.28 7.64
CA THR A 74 4.62 1.35 8.60
C THR A 74 5.61 0.92 9.68
N LEU A 75 5.10 0.56 10.86
CA LEU A 75 5.95 0.00 11.93
C LEU A 75 6.47 -1.39 11.53
N PRO A 76 7.69 -1.77 11.98
CA PRO A 76 8.18 -3.13 11.82
C PRO A 76 7.35 -4.14 12.62
N TYR A 77 7.41 -5.42 12.26
CA TYR A 77 6.71 -6.48 13.00
C TYR A 77 7.26 -6.70 14.41
N SER A 78 8.58 -6.66 14.55
CA SER A 78 9.21 -6.90 15.84
C SER A 78 9.29 -5.60 16.63
N LEU A 79 8.36 -5.47 17.57
CA LEU A 79 8.21 -4.31 18.45
C LEU A 79 8.17 -4.74 19.91
N ILE A 80 8.78 -3.93 20.77
CA ILE A 80 8.48 -3.85 22.19
C ILE A 80 7.66 -2.58 22.40
N ILE A 81 6.41 -2.76 22.84
CA ILE A 81 5.51 -1.65 23.13
C ILE A 81 5.56 -1.39 24.64
N ILE A 82 6.00 -0.19 25.01
CA ILE A 82 5.96 0.27 26.40
C ILE A 82 4.58 0.90 26.66
N GLN A 83 3.90 0.38 27.67
CA GLN A 83 2.57 0.83 28.06
C GLN A 83 2.62 1.87 29.18
N GLY A 84 1.58 2.70 29.24
CA GLY A 84 1.39 3.73 30.26
C GLY A 84 2.03 5.08 29.93
N PRO A 85 1.75 6.11 30.75
CA PRO A 85 2.27 7.47 30.53
C PRO A 85 3.68 7.68 31.12
N TYR A 86 4.14 6.77 31.98
CA TYR A 86 5.40 6.88 32.71
C TYR A 86 6.07 5.51 32.85
N TYR A 87 7.39 5.46 32.64
CA TYR A 87 8.19 4.26 32.84
C TYR A 87 9.49 4.60 33.59
N PRO A 88 9.63 4.24 34.88
CA PRO A 88 10.88 4.42 35.60
C PRO A 88 11.86 3.31 35.22
N ALA A 89 12.96 3.68 34.58
CA ALA A 89 14.06 2.76 34.29
C ALA A 89 14.99 2.66 35.50
N THR A 90 14.80 1.61 36.29
CA THR A 90 15.61 1.30 37.48
C THR A 90 16.84 0.45 37.18
N GLU A 91 16.92 -0.11 35.98
CA GLU A 91 18.08 -0.85 35.45
C GLU A 91 18.15 -0.72 33.92
N PRO A 92 19.34 -0.89 33.31
CA PRO A 92 19.47 -0.85 31.86
C PRO A 92 18.72 -1.99 31.18
N THR A 93 17.83 -1.66 30.24
CA THR A 93 17.18 -2.66 29.39
C THR A 93 18.04 -2.95 28.16
N LYS A 94 18.49 -4.19 28.01
CA LYS A 94 19.26 -4.63 26.85
C LYS A 94 18.35 -4.94 25.67
N ILE A 95 18.69 -4.41 24.50
CA ILE A 95 17.98 -4.59 23.25
C ILE A 95 18.91 -5.28 22.27
N LEU A 96 18.56 -6.51 21.90
CA LEU A 96 19.33 -7.27 20.91
C LEU A 96 19.22 -6.57 19.55
N ALA A 97 20.35 -6.32 18.88
CA ALA A 97 20.33 -5.57 17.63
C ALA A 97 19.60 -6.27 16.50
N ASN A 98 19.20 -5.44 15.52
CA ASN A 98 18.61 -5.83 14.24
C ASN A 98 17.30 -6.61 14.31
N LYS A 99 16.72 -6.79 15.51
CA LYS A 99 15.49 -7.55 15.65
C LYS A 99 14.33 -6.68 16.05
N THR A 100 14.44 -5.85 17.08
CA THR A 100 13.25 -5.31 17.73
C THR A 100 13.35 -3.81 17.97
N SER A 101 12.31 -3.06 17.58
CA SER A 101 12.22 -1.63 17.89
C SER A 101 11.42 -1.41 19.17
N ILE A 102 11.76 -0.38 19.94
CA ILE A 102 10.99 0.07 21.09
C ILE A 102 10.15 1.28 20.71
N ILE A 103 8.90 1.27 21.14
CA ILE A 103 7.94 2.33 20.90
C ILE A 103 6.97 2.42 22.08
N SER A 104 6.38 3.59 22.31
CA SER A 104 5.25 3.70 23.24
C SER A 104 3.93 3.33 22.58
N GLU A 105 2.97 2.86 23.36
CA GLU A 105 1.61 2.52 22.87
C GLU A 105 0.96 3.69 22.11
N TYR A 106 0.98 4.90 22.67
CA TYR A 106 0.42 6.10 22.04
C TYR A 106 1.05 6.43 20.67
N VAL A 107 2.38 6.30 20.57
CA VAL A 107 3.06 6.55 19.28
C VAL A 107 2.73 5.44 18.28
N ALA A 108 2.68 4.18 18.74
CA ALA A 108 2.33 3.05 17.89
C ALA A 108 0.93 3.21 17.28
N GLU A 109 -0.07 3.51 18.11
CA GLU A 109 -1.45 3.78 17.69
C GLU A 109 -1.52 4.97 16.71
N ARG A 110 -0.83 6.07 17.01
CA ARG A 110 -0.79 7.25 16.14
C ARG A 110 -0.21 6.93 14.77
N ILE A 111 0.88 6.15 14.70
CA ILE A 111 1.49 5.75 13.43
C ILE A 111 0.53 4.81 12.68
N GLN A 112 0.04 3.75 13.33
CA GLN A 112 -0.88 2.77 12.74
C GLN A 112 -2.15 3.44 12.19
N SER A 113 -2.72 4.41 12.92
CA SER A 113 -3.90 5.16 12.47
C SER A 113 -3.70 5.94 11.16
N LYS A 114 -2.45 6.14 10.73
CA LYS A 114 -2.03 6.87 9.52
C LYS A 114 -1.35 6.00 8.47
N THR A 115 -1.14 4.72 8.74
CA THR A 115 -0.38 3.82 7.84
C THR A 115 -1.05 2.48 7.60
N THR A 116 -1.86 1.99 8.54
CA THR A 116 -2.59 0.72 8.40
C THR A 116 -3.87 0.91 7.62
N ILE A 117 -4.26 -0.09 6.84
CA ILE A 117 -5.49 -0.05 6.04
C ILE A 117 -6.74 0.03 6.93
N ARG A 118 -7.79 0.70 6.44
CA ARG A 118 -9.13 0.61 7.05
C ARG A 118 -9.93 -0.57 6.49
N PRO A 119 -10.90 -1.10 7.26
CA PRO A 119 -11.86 -2.06 6.75
C PRO A 119 -12.63 -1.53 5.53
N TYR A 120 -13.24 -2.43 4.77
CA TYR A 120 -14.13 -2.04 3.68
C TYR A 120 -15.28 -1.18 4.22
N GLY A 121 -15.40 0.04 3.70
CA GLY A 121 -16.55 0.91 3.94
C GLY A 121 -17.60 0.77 2.85
N ASN A 122 -18.82 1.26 3.12
CA ASN A 122 -19.81 1.47 2.08
C ASN A 122 -19.30 2.53 1.11
N ALA A 123 -19.13 2.12 -0.14
CA ALA A 123 -18.62 2.97 -1.20
C ALA A 123 -19.74 3.16 -2.23
N ASP A 124 -20.73 3.97 -1.88
CA ASP A 124 -21.88 4.21 -2.74
C ASP A 124 -21.49 5.08 -3.94
N LEU A 125 -21.72 4.54 -5.14
CA LEU A 125 -21.52 5.23 -6.40
C LEU A 125 -22.85 5.30 -7.15
N GLN A 126 -23.34 6.50 -7.38
CA GLN A 126 -24.57 6.72 -8.13
C GLN A 126 -24.26 6.81 -9.62
N LEU A 127 -24.81 5.88 -10.41
CA LEU A 127 -24.71 5.87 -11.88
C LEU A 127 -25.76 6.81 -12.50
N THR A 128 -25.70 8.08 -12.14
CA THR A 128 -26.49 9.17 -12.70
C THR A 128 -25.55 10.27 -13.17
N ILE A 129 -25.98 11.16 -14.07
CA ILE A 129 -25.13 12.29 -14.50
C ILE A 129 -24.65 13.12 -13.29
N PRO A 130 -25.53 13.56 -12.35
CA PRO A 130 -25.07 14.29 -11.16
C PRO A 130 -24.13 13.47 -10.26
N GLY A 131 -24.37 12.16 -10.14
CA GLY A 131 -23.49 11.27 -9.36
C GLY A 131 -22.09 11.14 -9.96
N LEU A 132 -22.01 11.01 -11.28
CA LEU A 132 -20.75 10.97 -12.02
C LEU A 132 -20.02 12.31 -11.97
N ASP A 133 -20.73 13.44 -12.05
CA ASP A 133 -20.15 14.78 -11.90
C ASP A 133 -19.59 15.01 -10.50
N ASN A 134 -20.32 14.60 -9.44
CA ASN A 134 -19.82 14.64 -8.07
C ASN A 134 -18.56 13.77 -7.91
N PHE A 135 -18.59 12.54 -8.43
CA PHE A 135 -17.44 11.66 -8.38
C PHE A 135 -16.22 12.26 -9.12
N ALA A 136 -16.43 12.84 -10.31
CA ALA A 136 -15.36 13.53 -11.05
C ALA A 136 -14.79 14.71 -10.26
N SER A 137 -15.65 15.53 -9.63
CA SER A 137 -15.23 16.64 -8.77
C SER A 137 -14.40 16.14 -7.59
N LYS A 138 -14.85 15.10 -6.90
CA LYS A 138 -14.11 14.49 -5.78
C LYS A 138 -12.73 14.01 -6.21
N ILE A 139 -12.63 13.30 -7.35
CA ILE A 139 -11.32 12.87 -7.87
C ILE A 139 -10.46 14.07 -8.24
N ASN A 140 -11.04 15.12 -8.82
CA ASN A 140 -10.31 16.34 -9.17
C ASN A 140 -9.73 17.02 -7.92
N ASP A 141 -10.50 17.13 -6.84
CA ASP A 141 -10.05 17.70 -5.57
C ASP A 141 -8.90 16.88 -4.97
N LEU A 142 -9.05 15.55 -4.92
CA LEU A 142 -8.00 14.63 -4.46
C LEU A 142 -6.72 14.70 -5.31
N CYS A 143 -6.87 14.95 -6.62
CA CYS A 143 -5.77 15.14 -7.55
C CYS A 143 -5.30 16.60 -7.66
N GLN A 144 -5.71 17.49 -6.74
CA GLN A 144 -5.31 18.91 -6.70
C GLN A 144 -5.61 19.66 -8.02
N GLY A 145 -6.78 19.42 -8.60
CA GLY A 145 -7.22 20.00 -9.87
C GLY A 145 -6.63 19.32 -11.12
N GLY A 146 -5.81 18.29 -10.95
CA GLY A 146 -5.11 17.64 -12.05
C GLY A 146 -6.01 16.82 -12.98
N PHE A 147 -7.23 16.46 -12.58
CA PHE A 147 -8.08 15.51 -13.30
C PHE A 147 -8.92 16.16 -14.41
N GLU A 148 -9.33 17.42 -14.25
CA GLU A 148 -10.19 18.14 -15.19
C GLU A 148 -9.64 18.14 -16.63
N LYS A 149 -8.33 18.32 -16.80
CA LYS A 149 -7.67 18.26 -18.12
C LYS A 149 -7.82 16.89 -18.80
N HIS A 150 -7.89 15.81 -18.02
CA HIS A 150 -8.04 14.45 -18.53
C HIS A 150 -9.49 14.19 -18.96
N ILE A 151 -10.48 14.69 -18.20
CA ILE A 151 -11.90 14.68 -18.61
C ILE A 151 -12.08 15.41 -19.94
N ALA A 152 -11.58 16.64 -20.04
CA ALA A 152 -11.66 17.42 -21.29
C ALA A 152 -10.95 16.73 -22.46
N SER A 153 -9.84 16.01 -22.19
CA SER A 153 -9.15 15.21 -23.20
C SER A 153 -9.98 14.01 -23.67
N ALA A 154 -10.57 13.26 -22.74
CA ALA A 154 -11.43 12.12 -23.02
C ALA A 154 -12.67 12.52 -23.83
N GLU A 155 -13.31 13.63 -23.48
CA GLU A 155 -14.45 14.19 -24.24
C GLU A 155 -14.07 14.52 -25.69
N ARG A 156 -12.93 15.17 -25.92
CA ARG A 156 -12.44 15.48 -27.27
C ARG A 156 -12.12 14.20 -28.05
N ALA A 157 -11.51 13.21 -27.40
CA ALA A 157 -11.13 11.95 -28.02
C ALA A 157 -12.37 11.13 -28.44
N LEU A 158 -13.39 11.03 -27.58
CA LEU A 158 -14.66 10.37 -27.88
C LEU A 158 -15.38 11.04 -29.06
N LYS A 159 -15.50 12.37 -29.05
CA LYS A 159 -16.09 13.13 -30.18
C LYS A 159 -15.34 12.91 -31.49
N SER A 160 -14.02 12.78 -31.42
CA SER A 160 -13.15 12.59 -32.59
C SER A 160 -12.97 11.11 -32.98
N LYS A 161 -13.58 10.17 -32.25
CA LYS A 161 -13.43 8.71 -32.43
C LYS A 161 -11.96 8.26 -32.47
N ASN A 162 -11.13 8.80 -31.58
CA ASN A 162 -9.71 8.45 -31.47
C ASN A 162 -9.45 7.75 -30.13
N ASP A 163 -8.66 6.68 -30.16
CA ASP A 163 -8.26 5.84 -29.03
C ASP A 163 -7.45 6.55 -27.93
N LYS A 164 -7.07 7.82 -28.11
CA LYS A 164 -6.43 8.65 -27.06
C LYS A 164 -7.23 8.76 -25.77
N PHE A 165 -8.52 8.43 -25.76
CA PHE A 165 -9.30 8.35 -24.52
C PHE A 165 -8.71 7.33 -23.52
N LEU A 166 -7.98 6.32 -24.01
CA LEU A 166 -7.36 5.28 -23.19
C LEU A 166 -6.14 5.76 -22.40
N GLU A 167 -5.60 6.94 -22.70
CA GLU A 167 -4.51 7.54 -21.92
C GLU A 167 -4.95 7.87 -20.48
N SER A 168 -6.26 7.99 -20.24
CA SER A 168 -6.82 8.17 -18.90
C SER A 168 -8.09 7.33 -18.73
N PRO A 169 -7.95 6.04 -18.34
CA PRO A 169 -9.06 5.09 -18.26
C PRO A 169 -10.22 5.58 -17.37
N LEU A 170 -9.91 6.24 -16.26
CA LEU A 170 -10.93 6.78 -15.36
C LEU A 170 -11.70 7.95 -15.98
N ALA A 171 -11.00 8.88 -16.64
CA ALA A 171 -11.65 10.02 -17.29
C ALA A 171 -12.55 9.55 -18.44
N TRP A 172 -12.04 8.62 -19.25
CA TRP A 172 -12.84 7.96 -20.29
C TRP A 172 -14.08 7.30 -19.70
N ALA A 173 -13.95 6.49 -18.64
CA ALA A 173 -15.06 5.76 -18.05
C ALA A 173 -16.20 6.69 -17.60
N ILE A 174 -15.86 7.80 -16.95
CA ILE A 174 -16.84 8.81 -16.51
C ILE A 174 -17.53 9.44 -17.73
N THR A 175 -16.76 9.92 -18.72
CA THR A 175 -17.33 10.58 -19.90
C THR A 175 -18.20 9.62 -20.72
N HIS A 176 -17.74 8.39 -20.92
CA HIS A 176 -18.44 7.33 -21.64
C HIS A 176 -19.80 7.02 -21.00
N LEU A 177 -19.84 6.84 -19.68
CA LEU A 177 -21.08 6.56 -18.96
C LEU A 177 -22.04 7.75 -18.98
N LYS A 178 -21.55 8.99 -18.90
CA LYS A 178 -22.40 10.19 -19.06
C LYS A 178 -23.05 10.22 -20.44
N GLN A 179 -22.32 9.85 -21.48
CA GLN A 179 -22.85 9.77 -22.85
C GLN A 179 -23.93 8.70 -22.97
N GLU A 180 -23.67 7.46 -22.53
CA GLU A 180 -24.67 6.37 -22.59
C GLU A 180 -25.95 6.71 -21.80
N ILE A 181 -25.82 7.32 -20.61
CA ILE A 181 -26.99 7.79 -19.85
C ILE A 181 -27.79 8.85 -20.62
N SER A 182 -27.11 9.79 -21.28
CA SER A 182 -27.74 10.85 -22.08
C SER A 182 -28.43 10.31 -23.34
N GLU A 183 -27.94 9.21 -23.89
CA GLU A 183 -28.45 8.56 -25.11
C GLU A 183 -29.60 7.57 -24.84
N GLY A 184 -30.02 7.40 -23.59
CA GLY A 184 -31.19 6.60 -23.23
C GLY A 184 -30.93 5.49 -22.21
N GLY A 185 -29.72 5.35 -21.69
CA GLY A 185 -29.37 4.43 -20.61
C GLY A 185 -28.15 3.56 -20.90
N ILE A 186 -27.65 2.89 -19.87
CA ILE A 186 -26.44 2.06 -19.96
C ILE A 186 -26.83 0.63 -20.36
N ASP A 187 -26.38 0.17 -21.52
CA ASP A 187 -26.50 -1.23 -21.94
C ASP A 187 -25.45 -2.11 -21.25
N LEU A 188 -25.86 -2.90 -20.26
CA LEU A 188 -24.96 -3.80 -19.51
C LEU A 188 -24.45 -5.00 -20.34
N GLY A 189 -24.96 -5.20 -21.56
CA GLY A 189 -24.44 -6.20 -22.50
C GLY A 189 -23.17 -5.76 -23.23
N LYS A 190 -22.89 -4.45 -23.31
CA LYS A 190 -21.70 -3.91 -23.98
C LYS A 190 -20.45 -4.04 -23.12
N ALA A 191 -19.33 -4.50 -23.69
CA ALA A 191 -18.08 -4.69 -22.96
C ALA A 191 -17.50 -3.36 -22.45
N GLU A 192 -17.65 -2.29 -23.22
CA GLU A 192 -17.21 -0.92 -22.90
C GLU A 192 -17.94 -0.37 -21.67
N ASN A 193 -19.25 -0.59 -21.59
CA ASN A 193 -20.06 -0.16 -20.45
C ASN A 193 -19.64 -0.89 -19.17
N ASN A 194 -19.41 -2.20 -19.24
CA ASN A 194 -18.91 -2.98 -18.11
C ASN A 194 -17.50 -2.53 -17.68
N ALA A 195 -16.60 -2.29 -18.64
CA ALA A 195 -15.27 -1.79 -18.35
C ALA A 195 -15.31 -0.42 -17.67
N ALA A 196 -16.12 0.51 -18.18
CA ALA A 196 -16.29 1.83 -17.59
C ALA A 196 -16.85 1.75 -16.16
N ILE A 197 -17.90 0.95 -15.93
CA ILE A 197 -18.49 0.73 -14.60
C ILE A 197 -17.45 0.15 -13.64
N SER A 198 -16.69 -0.86 -14.06
CA SER A 198 -15.67 -1.48 -13.21
C SER A 198 -14.57 -0.47 -12.83
N TYR A 199 -14.08 0.34 -13.76
CA TYR A 199 -13.04 1.34 -13.46
C TYR A 199 -13.49 2.40 -12.45
N ILE A 200 -14.70 2.94 -12.59
CA ILE A 200 -15.20 3.94 -11.61
C ILE A 200 -15.51 3.32 -10.24
N LYS A 201 -15.82 2.01 -10.18
CA LYS A 201 -16.13 1.32 -8.91
C LYS A 201 -14.90 0.94 -8.10
N LEU A 202 -13.74 0.79 -8.73
CA LEU A 202 -12.50 0.44 -8.02
C LEU A 202 -12.11 1.53 -7.01
N LEU A 203 -12.18 2.80 -7.41
CA LEU A 203 -11.61 3.88 -6.62
C LEU A 203 -12.36 4.24 -5.33
N PRO A 204 -13.71 4.31 -5.29
CA PRO A 204 -14.44 4.60 -4.06
C PRO A 204 -13.99 3.73 -2.88
N VAL A 205 -13.77 2.44 -3.13
CA VAL A 205 -13.29 1.50 -2.10
C VAL A 205 -11.85 1.80 -1.73
N GLN A 206 -10.96 2.02 -2.69
CA GLN A 206 -9.57 2.35 -2.35
C GLN A 206 -9.46 3.68 -1.60
N ILE A 207 -10.32 4.66 -1.90
CA ILE A 207 -10.40 5.94 -1.19
C ILE A 207 -10.77 5.68 0.27
N THR A 208 -11.88 4.99 0.55
CA THR A 208 -12.32 4.77 1.94
C THR A 208 -11.27 3.99 2.77
N ARG A 209 -10.53 3.11 2.11
CA ARG A 209 -9.51 2.27 2.74
C ARG A 209 -8.19 2.99 3.02
N TRP A 210 -7.85 4.02 2.25
CA TRP A 210 -6.51 4.63 2.25
C TRP A 210 -6.48 6.16 2.41
N GLU A 211 -7.61 6.86 2.43
CA GLU A 211 -7.65 8.34 2.46
C GLU A 211 -6.94 8.98 3.67
N HIS A 212 -6.80 8.23 4.77
CA HIS A 212 -6.08 8.67 5.96
C HIS A 212 -4.56 8.48 5.87
N HIS A 213 -4.09 7.76 4.84
CA HIS A 213 -2.68 7.44 4.70
C HIS A 213 -1.86 8.71 4.46
N ALA A 214 -0.72 8.84 5.13
CA ALA A 214 0.09 10.07 5.08
C ALA A 214 0.66 10.41 3.67
N LEU A 215 0.66 9.45 2.76
CA LEU A 215 1.07 9.57 1.35
C LEU A 215 -0.11 9.55 0.37
N PHE A 216 -1.36 9.60 0.83
CA PHE A 216 -2.54 9.44 -0.02
C PHE A 216 -2.59 10.44 -1.19
N ASP A 217 -2.24 11.70 -0.96
CA ASP A 217 -2.16 12.73 -2.03
C ASP A 217 -1.22 12.30 -3.18
N GLN A 218 -0.13 11.59 -2.85
CA GLN A 218 0.82 11.11 -3.86
C GLN A 218 0.22 9.93 -4.64
N MET A 219 -0.50 9.04 -3.96
CA MET A 219 -1.21 7.94 -4.60
C MET A 219 -2.30 8.44 -5.56
N CYS A 220 -3.03 9.50 -5.18
CA CYS A 220 -4.09 10.08 -6.01
C CYS A 220 -3.56 10.57 -7.36
N ARG A 221 -2.34 11.13 -7.40
CA ARG A 221 -1.68 11.53 -8.66
C ARG A 221 -1.43 10.35 -9.59
N GLY A 222 -1.22 9.15 -9.04
CA GLY A 222 -1.08 7.93 -9.81
C GLY A 222 -2.34 7.56 -10.60
N TRP A 223 -3.55 7.89 -10.10
CA TRP A 223 -4.80 7.58 -10.81
C TRP A 223 -4.94 8.29 -12.16
N ILE A 224 -4.28 9.44 -12.34
CA ILE A 224 -4.34 10.22 -13.59
C ILE A 224 -3.16 9.95 -14.52
N LEU A 225 -2.01 9.51 -13.98
CA LEU A 225 -0.78 9.28 -14.75
C LEU A 225 -0.57 7.81 -15.11
N GLU A 226 -0.86 6.90 -14.18
CA GLU A 226 -0.54 5.48 -14.25
C GLU A 226 -1.66 4.65 -13.61
N PHE A 227 -2.89 4.84 -14.12
CA PHE A 227 -4.11 4.32 -13.50
C PHE A 227 -4.04 2.83 -13.14
N HIS A 228 -3.72 1.96 -14.10
CA HIS A 228 -3.68 0.51 -13.86
C HIS A 228 -2.60 0.10 -12.86
N HIS A 229 -1.43 0.74 -12.89
CA HIS A 229 -0.36 0.48 -11.91
C HIS A 229 -0.81 0.86 -10.51
N THR A 230 -1.32 2.07 -10.34
CA THR A 230 -1.75 2.61 -9.04
C THR A 230 -2.90 1.81 -8.45
N VAL A 231 -3.91 1.47 -9.25
CA VAL A 231 -5.05 0.67 -8.76
C VAL A 231 -4.60 -0.76 -8.42
N THR A 232 -3.73 -1.37 -9.23
CA THR A 232 -3.13 -2.68 -8.90
C THR A 232 -2.34 -2.62 -7.60
N GLN A 233 -1.56 -1.56 -7.38
CA GLN A 233 -0.78 -1.34 -6.17
C GLN A 233 -1.68 -1.26 -4.94
N LEU A 234 -2.76 -0.47 -4.99
CA LEU A 234 -3.69 -0.31 -3.88
C LEU A 234 -4.47 -1.61 -3.58
N ILE A 235 -4.89 -2.34 -4.61
CA ILE A 235 -5.55 -3.65 -4.46
C ILE A 235 -4.59 -4.65 -3.80
N ALA A 236 -3.35 -4.75 -4.29
CA ALA A 236 -2.36 -5.66 -3.74
C ALA A 236 -1.99 -5.30 -2.30
N ALA A 237 -1.78 -4.02 -2.01
CA ALA A 237 -1.54 -3.52 -0.67
C ALA A 237 -2.71 -3.88 0.26
N GLY A 238 -3.95 -3.70 -0.20
CA GLY A 238 -5.13 -4.00 0.60
C GLY A 238 -5.31 -5.47 0.89
N TYR A 239 -5.12 -6.32 -0.12
CA TYR A 239 -5.16 -7.77 0.06
C TYR A 239 -4.10 -8.27 1.04
N LEU A 240 -2.85 -7.82 0.88
CA LEU A 240 -1.79 -8.23 1.80
C LEU A 240 -2.05 -7.70 3.22
N ALA A 241 -2.57 -6.48 3.36
CA ALA A 241 -2.92 -5.93 4.66
C ALA A 241 -4.08 -6.66 5.33
N ASP A 242 -5.09 -7.10 4.57
CA ASP A 242 -6.18 -7.95 5.05
C ASP A 242 -5.68 -9.30 5.58
N LEU A 243 -4.52 -9.75 5.11
CA LEU A 243 -3.83 -10.94 5.63
C LEU A 243 -2.92 -10.65 6.84
N GLY A 244 -3.07 -9.47 7.46
CA GLY A 244 -2.31 -9.07 8.66
C GLY A 244 -0.95 -8.44 8.36
N ASN A 245 -0.71 -7.96 7.13
CA ASN A 245 0.54 -7.30 6.77
C ASN A 245 0.52 -5.78 6.93
N ASN A 246 1.55 -5.23 7.56
CA ASN A 246 1.76 -3.79 7.64
C ASN A 246 2.43 -3.26 6.36
N ILE A 247 1.62 -3.00 5.33
CA ILE A 247 2.12 -2.57 4.02
C ILE A 247 2.50 -1.09 4.01
N GLY A 248 3.78 -0.82 3.78
CA GLY A 248 4.31 0.51 3.53
C GLY A 248 4.32 0.86 2.04
N PHE A 249 4.17 2.15 1.74
CA PHE A 249 4.29 2.70 0.39
C PHE A 249 5.61 3.46 0.26
N THR A 250 6.34 3.23 -0.81
CA THR A 250 7.56 3.98 -1.07
C THR A 250 7.23 5.42 -1.47
N ASN A 251 7.85 6.39 -0.80
CA ASN A 251 7.71 7.79 -1.16
C ASN A 251 8.69 8.15 -2.29
N PRO A 252 8.22 8.36 -3.53
CA PRO A 252 9.08 8.66 -4.68
C PRO A 252 9.88 9.95 -4.52
N SER A 253 9.46 10.86 -3.63
CA SER A 253 10.15 12.14 -3.39
C SER A 253 11.46 11.96 -2.60
N ILE A 254 11.62 10.83 -1.90
CA ILE A 254 12.77 10.54 -1.03
C ILE A 254 13.67 9.49 -1.66
N SER A 255 13.10 8.52 -2.37
CA SER A 255 13.87 7.48 -3.07
C SER A 255 14.44 8.00 -4.40
N ARG A 256 15.75 8.29 -4.44
CA ARG A 256 16.46 8.69 -5.67
C ARG A 256 16.90 7.50 -6.55
N GLU A 257 16.70 6.25 -6.10
CA GLU A 257 17.16 5.01 -6.75
C GLU A 257 16.02 3.99 -6.93
N GLN A 258 16.33 2.87 -7.63
CA GLN A 258 15.46 1.70 -7.83
C GLN A 258 14.89 1.20 -6.49
N SER A 259 13.72 1.69 -6.14
CA SER A 259 13.00 1.32 -4.92
C SER A 259 11.73 0.59 -5.31
N PRO A 260 11.32 -0.42 -4.53
CA PRO A 260 10.08 -1.13 -4.80
C PRO A 260 8.88 -0.19 -4.60
N ASP A 261 7.75 -0.44 -5.26
CA ASP A 261 6.52 0.34 -5.07
C ASP A 261 5.99 0.28 -3.63
N LEU A 262 6.12 -0.89 -3.00
CA LEU A 262 5.57 -1.24 -1.70
C LEU A 262 6.62 -2.01 -0.89
N TYR A 263 6.44 -2.09 0.42
CA TYR A 263 7.31 -2.90 1.28
C TYR A 263 6.62 -3.37 2.56
N ILE A 264 7.23 -4.36 3.21
CA ILE A 264 6.89 -4.80 4.56
C ILE A 264 8.12 -4.63 5.42
N ASN A 265 8.00 -3.91 6.54
CA ASN A 265 9.06 -3.79 7.53
C ASN A 265 9.05 -5.04 8.44
N MET A 266 10.00 -5.94 8.23
CA MET A 266 10.13 -7.15 9.06
C MET A 266 10.83 -6.83 10.37
N SER A 267 11.88 -6.03 10.27
CA SER A 267 12.68 -5.53 11.39
C SER A 267 12.96 -4.04 11.14
N PRO A 268 13.58 -3.33 12.09
CA PRO A 268 13.97 -1.94 11.88
C PRO A 268 14.88 -1.75 10.65
N SER A 269 15.70 -2.73 10.28
CA SER A 269 16.63 -2.65 9.15
C SER A 269 16.26 -3.54 7.96
N ASP A 270 15.37 -4.52 8.15
CA ASP A 270 15.00 -5.48 7.11
C ASP A 270 13.62 -5.20 6.51
N LYS A 271 13.60 -5.20 5.17
CA LYS A 271 12.38 -5.02 4.37
C LYS A 271 12.19 -6.15 3.37
N VAL A 272 10.94 -6.53 3.18
CA VAL A 272 10.50 -7.29 2.01
C VAL A 272 10.04 -6.29 0.97
N SER A 273 10.63 -6.34 -0.21
CA SER A 273 10.22 -5.49 -1.33
C SER A 273 8.96 -6.04 -2.00
N ILE A 274 8.06 -5.19 -2.43
CA ILE A 274 6.91 -5.57 -3.25
C ILE A 274 6.89 -4.64 -4.48
N GLU A 275 7.11 -5.21 -5.66
CA GLU A 275 7.15 -4.48 -6.92
C GLU A 275 5.90 -4.77 -7.74
N VAL A 276 5.25 -3.72 -8.23
CA VAL A 276 4.01 -3.80 -9.01
C VAL A 276 4.32 -3.58 -10.49
N LYS A 277 3.65 -4.34 -11.35
CA LYS A 277 3.73 -4.18 -12.80
C LYS A 277 2.34 -4.30 -13.41
N ALA A 278 1.91 -3.27 -14.12
CA ALA A 278 0.69 -3.28 -14.94
C ALA A 278 1.05 -3.12 -16.43
N PRO A 279 1.52 -4.18 -17.11
CA PRO A 279 1.91 -4.08 -18.52
C PRO A 279 0.70 -3.74 -19.39
N SER A 280 0.85 -2.74 -20.27
CA SER A 280 -0.20 -2.24 -21.18
C SER A 280 -0.82 -3.34 -22.05
N GLU A 281 -0.01 -4.34 -22.44
CA GLU A 281 -0.45 -5.47 -23.26
C GLU A 281 -1.44 -6.40 -22.53
N LEU A 282 -1.56 -6.28 -21.21
CA LEU A 282 -2.52 -6.99 -20.37
C LEU A 282 -3.61 -6.05 -19.84
N GLN A 283 -3.72 -4.81 -20.34
CA GLN A 283 -4.79 -3.91 -19.95
C GLN A 283 -5.79 -3.80 -21.09
N TRP A 284 -7.08 -3.90 -20.74
CA TRP A 284 -8.16 -3.54 -21.64
C TRP A 284 -7.92 -2.11 -22.17
N PRO A 285 -8.14 -1.87 -23.48
CA PRO A 285 -8.86 -2.72 -24.44
C PRO A 285 -8.00 -3.69 -25.23
N SER A 286 -6.74 -3.90 -24.86
CA SER A 286 -5.91 -4.91 -25.52
C SER A 286 -6.59 -6.28 -25.46
N GLU A 287 -6.60 -6.99 -26.60
CA GLU A 287 -7.09 -8.37 -26.62
C GLU A 287 -6.24 -9.26 -25.68
N PRO A 288 -6.87 -10.14 -24.89
CA PRO A 288 -6.14 -11.05 -24.03
C PRO A 288 -5.17 -11.93 -24.84
N PRO A 289 -3.87 -11.94 -24.48
CA PRO A 289 -2.91 -12.73 -25.23
C PRO A 289 -3.11 -14.23 -24.98
N GLY A 290 -2.79 -15.05 -26.00
CA GLY A 290 -2.68 -16.50 -25.82
C GLY A 290 -1.62 -16.88 -24.77
N MET A 291 -1.76 -18.05 -24.16
CA MET A 291 -0.98 -18.50 -23.00
C MET A 291 0.54 -18.35 -23.15
N GLY A 292 1.11 -18.73 -24.30
CA GLY A 292 2.56 -18.60 -24.53
C GLY A 292 3.04 -17.14 -24.52
N ARG A 293 2.25 -16.21 -25.09
CA ARG A 293 2.55 -14.77 -25.06
C ARG A 293 2.34 -14.19 -23.66
N LEU A 294 1.29 -14.60 -22.94
CA LEU A 294 1.05 -14.23 -21.55
C LEU A 294 2.26 -14.59 -20.66
N GLN A 295 2.74 -15.84 -20.76
CA GLN A 295 3.94 -16.29 -20.02
C GLN A 295 5.17 -15.45 -20.35
N ASN A 296 5.39 -15.11 -21.63
CA ASN A 296 6.52 -14.28 -22.03
C ASN A 296 6.45 -12.86 -21.45
N ILE A 297 5.24 -12.26 -21.43
CA ILE A 297 5.02 -10.95 -20.82
C ILE A 297 5.32 -11.01 -19.31
N ILE A 298 4.75 -11.98 -18.59
CA ILE A 298 4.97 -12.16 -17.15
C ILE A 298 6.45 -12.39 -16.85
N GLU A 299 7.11 -13.32 -17.56
CA GLU A 299 8.55 -13.59 -17.38
C GLU A 299 9.40 -12.33 -17.59
N LYS A 300 9.08 -11.52 -18.61
CA LYS A 300 9.75 -10.24 -18.87
C LYS A 300 9.55 -9.26 -17.70
N GLN A 301 8.34 -9.12 -17.18
CA GLN A 301 8.06 -8.19 -16.08
C GLN A 301 8.72 -8.64 -14.77
N VAL A 302 8.66 -9.93 -14.44
CA VAL A 302 9.35 -10.51 -13.28
C VAL A 302 10.87 -10.29 -13.35
N LYS A 303 11.48 -10.47 -14.54
CA LYS A 303 12.91 -10.21 -14.74
C LYS A 303 13.28 -8.74 -14.53
N LYS A 304 12.44 -7.80 -14.99
CA LYS A 304 12.64 -6.36 -14.75
C LYS A 304 12.53 -6.02 -13.26
N ALA A 305 11.47 -6.50 -12.62
CA ALA A 305 11.19 -6.28 -11.20
C ALA A 305 12.33 -6.76 -10.28
N LYS A 306 13.05 -7.82 -10.68
CA LYS A 306 14.21 -8.34 -9.92
C LYS A 306 15.23 -7.25 -9.54
N SER A 307 15.49 -6.29 -10.42
CA SER A 307 16.45 -5.20 -10.15
C SER A 307 15.95 -4.22 -9.08
N GLN A 308 14.63 -4.10 -8.93
CA GLN A 308 13.97 -3.20 -7.99
C GLN A 308 13.67 -3.88 -6.65
N ILE A 309 13.88 -5.20 -6.54
CA ILE A 309 13.82 -5.91 -5.26
C ILE A 309 15.10 -5.58 -4.47
N THR A 310 14.94 -4.61 -3.58
CA THR A 310 15.96 -4.16 -2.63
C THR A 310 15.98 -5.05 -1.38
N GLY A 311 17.11 -5.02 -0.66
CA GLY A 311 17.27 -5.77 0.59
C GLY A 311 17.60 -7.25 0.45
N ASN A 312 17.84 -7.87 1.60
CA ASN A 312 18.31 -9.25 1.73
C ASN A 312 17.18 -10.27 1.87
N LEU A 313 15.98 -9.84 2.27
CA LEU A 313 14.84 -10.73 2.48
C LEU A 313 14.07 -11.09 1.20
N GLY A 314 14.46 -10.55 0.05
CA GLY A 314 13.77 -10.78 -1.21
C GLY A 314 12.48 -9.97 -1.35
N GLY A 315 11.57 -10.44 -2.19
CA GLY A 315 10.35 -9.69 -2.47
C GLY A 315 9.25 -10.41 -3.23
N ILE A 316 8.12 -9.73 -3.38
CA ILE A 316 6.94 -10.16 -4.13
C ILE A 316 6.88 -9.35 -5.42
N VAL A 317 6.54 -10.00 -6.54
CA VAL A 317 6.23 -9.30 -7.78
C VAL A 317 4.73 -9.40 -8.04
N VAL A 318 4.06 -8.26 -8.18
CA VAL A 318 2.63 -8.17 -8.48
C VAL A 318 2.45 -7.86 -9.97
N ILE A 319 1.61 -8.64 -10.64
CA ILE A 319 1.23 -8.46 -12.04
C ILE A 319 -0.25 -8.09 -12.11
N GLY A 320 -0.54 -6.85 -12.52
CA GLY A 320 -1.89 -6.36 -12.78
C GLY A 320 -2.36 -6.67 -14.19
N ILE A 321 -3.59 -7.15 -14.34
CA ILE A 321 -4.29 -7.38 -15.60
C ILE A 321 -5.70 -6.82 -15.49
N SER A 322 -6.19 -6.16 -16.53
CA SER A 322 -7.60 -5.78 -16.65
C SER A 322 -8.18 -6.40 -17.92
N THR A 323 -9.28 -7.14 -17.79
CA THR A 323 -9.80 -7.95 -18.91
C THR A 323 -11.31 -8.06 -18.87
N THR A 324 -11.91 -8.05 -20.06
CA THR A 324 -13.32 -8.38 -20.30
C THR A 324 -13.51 -9.83 -20.73
N ALA A 325 -12.45 -10.66 -20.78
CA ALA A 325 -12.57 -12.08 -21.14
C ALA A 325 -12.80 -12.96 -19.90
N PRO A 326 -13.59 -14.04 -20.02
CA PRO A 326 -13.78 -14.98 -18.93
C PRO A 326 -12.47 -15.75 -18.69
N GLY A 327 -12.25 -16.20 -17.45
CA GLY A 327 -11.09 -17.03 -17.11
C GLY A 327 -9.76 -16.28 -17.01
N GLY A 328 -9.77 -14.94 -16.92
CA GLY A 328 -8.55 -14.16 -16.71
C GLY A 328 -7.75 -14.59 -15.47
N TYR A 329 -8.46 -14.94 -14.38
CA TYR A 329 -7.89 -15.50 -13.16
C TYR A 329 -7.18 -16.83 -13.38
N ASP A 330 -7.83 -17.78 -14.06
CA ASP A 330 -7.23 -19.09 -14.34
C ASP A 330 -6.03 -18.97 -15.27
N ALA A 331 -6.12 -18.08 -16.26
CA ALA A 331 -5.05 -17.83 -17.21
C ALA A 331 -3.79 -17.26 -16.54
N ILE A 332 -3.93 -16.22 -15.69
CA ILE A 332 -2.79 -15.64 -14.98
C ILE A 332 -2.17 -16.65 -14.01
N THR A 333 -3.00 -17.36 -13.25
CA THR A 333 -2.55 -18.36 -12.26
C THR A 333 -1.80 -19.49 -12.95
N THR A 334 -2.37 -20.04 -14.02
CA THR A 334 -1.73 -21.10 -14.83
C THR A 334 -0.41 -20.64 -15.44
N ALA A 335 -0.34 -19.40 -15.94
CA ALA A 335 0.87 -18.84 -16.51
C ALA A 335 1.98 -18.69 -15.46
N ILE A 336 1.66 -18.15 -14.28
CA ILE A 336 2.60 -17.98 -13.18
C ILE A 336 3.10 -19.34 -12.68
N ASP A 337 2.19 -20.29 -12.42
CA ASP A 337 2.54 -21.65 -11.99
C ASP A 337 3.47 -22.35 -12.97
N SER A 338 3.21 -22.21 -14.27
CA SER A 338 4.07 -22.77 -15.32
C SER A 338 5.48 -22.19 -15.26
N LEU A 339 5.62 -20.88 -15.06
CA LEU A 339 6.92 -20.22 -14.94
C LEU A 339 7.68 -20.64 -13.67
N ILE A 340 6.96 -20.80 -12.55
CA ILE A 340 7.53 -21.31 -11.30
C ILE A 340 8.02 -22.76 -11.48
N LYS A 341 7.19 -23.66 -12.01
CA LYS A 341 7.53 -25.08 -12.26
C LYS A 341 8.71 -25.23 -13.21
N ARG A 342 8.80 -24.38 -14.23
CA ARG A 342 9.94 -24.33 -15.17
C ARG A 342 11.17 -23.62 -14.60
N GLY A 343 11.10 -23.14 -13.36
CA GLY A 343 12.20 -22.51 -12.65
C GLY A 343 12.64 -21.16 -13.23
N LYS A 344 11.74 -20.46 -13.94
CA LYS A 344 12.00 -19.15 -14.58
C LYS A 344 11.96 -17.96 -13.61
N ILE A 345 11.45 -18.18 -12.40
CA ILE A 345 11.38 -17.18 -11.33
C ILE A 345 12.66 -17.26 -10.46
N SER A 346 13.30 -16.11 -10.22
CA SER A 346 14.54 -16.01 -9.42
C SER A 346 14.31 -16.42 -7.97
N SER A 347 15.30 -17.03 -7.31
CA SER A 347 15.26 -17.35 -5.87
C SER A 347 15.17 -16.16 -4.92
N ARG A 348 15.36 -14.92 -5.41
CA ARG A 348 15.14 -13.67 -4.64
C ARG A 348 13.66 -13.27 -4.59
N ILE A 349 12.81 -13.89 -5.40
CA ILE A 349 11.38 -13.59 -5.47
C ILE A 349 10.67 -14.66 -4.66
N ALA A 350 10.03 -14.26 -3.56
CA ALA A 350 9.33 -15.13 -2.65
C ALA A 350 7.99 -15.61 -3.22
N ALA A 351 7.29 -14.72 -3.92
CA ALA A 351 6.04 -15.03 -4.59
C ALA A 351 5.80 -14.13 -5.80
N VAL A 352 4.92 -14.58 -6.69
CA VAL A 352 4.33 -13.75 -7.73
C VAL A 352 2.83 -13.68 -7.47
N MET A 353 2.28 -12.47 -7.47
CA MET A 353 0.87 -12.19 -7.27
C MET A 353 0.23 -11.79 -8.60
N GLY A 354 -0.88 -12.40 -8.97
CA GLY A 354 -1.75 -11.94 -10.05
C GLY A 354 -2.90 -11.12 -9.49
N VAL A 355 -3.07 -9.89 -9.95
CA VAL A 355 -4.24 -9.05 -9.64
C VAL A 355 -5.06 -8.88 -10.91
N VAL A 356 -6.25 -9.49 -10.94
CA VAL A 356 -7.16 -9.47 -12.08
C VAL A 356 -8.29 -8.53 -11.81
N ILE A 357 -8.31 -7.40 -12.53
CA ILE A 357 -9.45 -6.50 -12.59
C ILE A 357 -10.42 -7.06 -13.64
N ASN A 358 -11.47 -7.72 -13.17
CA ASN A 358 -12.53 -8.27 -14.00
C ASN A 358 -13.48 -7.16 -14.46
N LEU A 359 -13.43 -6.86 -15.75
CA LEU A 359 -14.25 -5.84 -16.39
C LEU A 359 -15.59 -6.41 -16.87
N ARG A 360 -16.00 -7.58 -16.36
CA ARG A 360 -17.39 -8.06 -16.39
C ARG A 360 -17.96 -7.88 -15.00
N ALA A 361 -18.70 -6.80 -14.79
CA ALA A 361 -19.42 -6.64 -13.54
C ALA A 361 -20.55 -7.68 -13.48
N GLU A 362 -20.65 -8.40 -12.37
CA GLU A 362 -21.85 -9.18 -12.06
C GLU A 362 -22.84 -8.24 -11.36
N TYR A 363 -24.07 -8.21 -11.84
CA TYR A 363 -25.10 -7.30 -11.36
C TYR A 363 -26.15 -8.08 -10.56
N VAL A 364 -26.40 -7.65 -9.33
CA VAL A 364 -27.48 -8.15 -8.48
C VAL A 364 -28.49 -7.03 -8.32
N PHE A 365 -29.68 -7.22 -8.88
CA PHE A 365 -30.78 -6.27 -8.76
C PHE A 365 -31.55 -6.53 -7.46
N HIS A 366 -31.68 -5.49 -6.65
CA HIS A 366 -32.49 -5.44 -5.44
C HIS A 366 -33.62 -4.42 -5.62
N HIS A 367 -34.61 -4.45 -4.71
CA HIS A 367 -35.74 -3.51 -4.72
C HIS A 367 -35.32 -2.05 -4.46
N ASP A 368 -34.17 -1.85 -3.82
CA ASP A 368 -33.56 -0.54 -3.48
C ASP A 368 -32.48 -0.10 -4.48
N GLY A 369 -32.12 -0.93 -5.47
CA GLY A 369 -31.14 -0.58 -6.49
C GLY A 369 -30.34 -1.76 -7.03
N MET A 370 -29.31 -1.46 -7.83
CA MET A 370 -28.42 -2.46 -8.42
C MET A 370 -27.09 -2.51 -7.65
N ARG A 371 -26.74 -3.68 -7.13
CA ARG A 371 -25.43 -3.96 -6.52
C ARG A 371 -24.54 -4.70 -7.50
N THR A 372 -23.23 -4.58 -7.35
CA THR A 372 -22.27 -5.39 -8.12
C THR A 372 -21.23 -5.99 -7.21
N THR A 373 -20.68 -7.14 -7.61
CA THR A 373 -19.52 -7.73 -6.95
C THR A 373 -18.27 -6.87 -7.15
N HIS A 374 -17.28 -7.05 -6.28
CA HIS A 374 -15.99 -6.38 -6.43
C HIS A 374 -15.31 -6.89 -7.70
N PRO A 375 -14.87 -6.02 -8.62
CA PRO A 375 -14.38 -6.44 -9.93
C PRO A 375 -12.94 -6.95 -9.86
N THR A 376 -12.53 -7.62 -8.78
CA THR A 376 -11.12 -8.00 -8.55
C THR A 376 -10.98 -9.43 -8.05
N SER A 377 -10.09 -10.19 -8.67
CA SER A 377 -9.67 -11.51 -8.21
C SER A 377 -8.15 -11.52 -8.04
N ILE A 378 -7.65 -12.12 -6.97
CA ILE A 378 -6.23 -12.09 -6.61
C ILE A 378 -5.74 -13.51 -6.43
N SER A 379 -4.58 -13.83 -7.02
CA SER A 379 -3.90 -15.10 -6.79
C SER A 379 -2.47 -14.84 -6.34
N LEU A 380 -1.95 -15.70 -5.47
CA LEU A 380 -0.57 -15.60 -4.98
C LEU A 380 0.12 -16.97 -5.08
N GLN A 381 1.13 -17.06 -5.94
CA GLN A 381 1.90 -18.28 -6.14
C GLN A 381 3.27 -18.16 -5.47
N ARG A 382 3.52 -19.00 -4.47
CA ARG A 382 4.81 -19.05 -3.77
C ARG A 382 5.88 -19.68 -4.65
N ASN A 383 7.10 -19.15 -4.57
CA ASN A 383 8.25 -19.70 -5.27
C ASN A 383 9.01 -20.68 -4.37
N PRO A 384 9.02 -22.00 -4.65
CA PRO A 384 9.70 -22.99 -3.81
C PRO A 384 11.23 -22.85 -3.81
N LYS A 385 11.81 -22.04 -4.73
CA LYS A 385 13.25 -21.74 -4.74
C LYS A 385 13.64 -20.63 -3.76
N PHE A 386 12.68 -19.93 -3.18
CA PHE A 386 12.96 -18.89 -2.20
C PHE A 386 13.21 -19.54 -0.83
N SER A 387 14.36 -19.23 -0.24
CA SER A 387 14.81 -19.78 1.05
C SER A 387 14.89 -18.73 2.16
N GLY A 388 14.26 -17.56 1.95
CA GLY A 388 14.21 -16.50 2.95
C GLY A 388 13.15 -16.76 4.03
N PRO A 389 12.87 -15.78 4.89
CA PRO A 389 11.90 -15.95 5.99
C PRO A 389 10.53 -16.35 5.46
N GLU A 390 9.75 -17.09 6.26
CA GLU A 390 8.36 -17.36 5.92
C GLU A 390 7.56 -16.05 5.97
N LEU A 391 7.35 -15.45 4.81
CA LEU A 391 6.59 -14.20 4.66
C LEU A 391 5.08 -14.42 4.71
N PHE A 392 4.64 -15.68 4.89
CA PHE A 392 3.31 -16.12 4.49
C PHE A 392 2.62 -17.09 5.46
N GLU A 393 2.94 -17.09 6.75
CA GLU A 393 2.12 -17.78 7.75
C GLU A 393 0.71 -17.15 7.75
N GLY A 394 -0.27 -17.81 7.12
CA GLY A 394 -1.64 -17.30 6.95
C GLY A 394 -2.18 -17.32 5.52
N PHE A 395 -1.33 -17.48 4.49
CA PHE A 395 -1.76 -17.47 3.08
C PHE A 395 -2.27 -18.84 2.60
N GLY A 396 -3.20 -19.45 3.35
CA GLY A 396 -4.07 -20.47 2.78
C GLY A 396 -4.87 -19.85 1.63
N SER A 397 -5.35 -20.66 0.69
CA SER A 397 -6.19 -20.19 -0.42
C SER A 397 -7.46 -19.54 0.13
N VAL A 398 -7.41 -18.24 0.41
CA VAL A 398 -8.60 -17.44 0.60
C VAL A 398 -9.09 -17.18 -0.82
N ASP A 399 -10.01 -18.03 -1.29
CA ASP A 399 -10.85 -17.69 -2.43
C ASP A 399 -11.61 -16.42 -2.03
N GLY A 400 -11.05 -15.26 -2.40
CA GLY A 400 -11.69 -13.97 -2.21
C GLY A 400 -12.99 -13.96 -3.02
N ARG A 401 -14.13 -14.02 -2.32
CA ARG A 401 -15.45 -13.74 -2.88
C ARG A 401 -15.78 -12.27 -2.74
#